data_AF-A0A819J7G0-F1
#
_entry.id   AF-A0A819J7G0-F1
#
_cell.length_a   1.000
_cell.length_b   1.000
_cell.length_c   1.000
_cell.angle_alpha   90.00
_cell.angle_beta   90.00
_cell.angle_gamma   90.00
#
_symmetry.space_group_name_H-M   'P 1'
#
loop_
_entity.id
_entity.type
_entity.pdbx_description
1 polymer ?
#
loop_
_entity_poly.entity_id
_entity_poly.type
_entity_poly.pdbx_seq_one_letter_code
_entity_poly.pdbx_strand_id
1 'polypeptide(L)'
;MAKATIMILCPSGHRRKAQMTPNSNLLQALEDICNQENLDSSEWGLVHQRKKCDLTVPWRLTSIPTNALLEMYKLEERRPTSDVTVQLQLPDNSRHAGNFNPSITLQQMLDWYRSQSESMIAALDTSINVSDKLYPVCSYMSEEVIGIHALSNTTLRELGLTSGAAVIR
;
A
#
# COMPACT_ATOMS: atom_id res chain seq x y z
N MET A 1 -8.18 9.71 -15.10
CA MET A 1 -7.08 8.80 -14.74
C MET A 1 -7.11 7.61 -15.69
N ALA A 2 -6.00 7.28 -16.35
CA ALA A 2 -5.94 6.12 -17.24
C ALA A 2 -6.07 4.84 -16.39
N LYS A 3 -7.12 4.06 -16.64
CA LYS A 3 -7.36 2.78 -15.97
C LYS A 3 -6.71 1.68 -16.81
N ALA A 4 -5.76 0.96 -16.23
CA ALA A 4 -5.27 -0.27 -16.83
C ALA A 4 -6.16 -1.42 -16.37
N THR A 5 -6.39 -2.40 -17.23
CA THR A 5 -7.03 -3.66 -16.83
C THR A 5 -6.00 -4.76 -16.99
N ILE A 6 -5.95 -5.70 -16.07
CA ILE A 6 -5.16 -6.93 -16.20
C ILE A 6 -6.06 -8.15 -16.07
N MET A 7 -5.63 -9.23 -16.70
CA MET A 7 -6.27 -10.53 -16.58
C MET A 7 -5.42 -11.40 -15.66
N ILE A 8 -6.02 -12.01 -14.65
CA ILE A 8 -5.35 -12.98 -13.78
C ILE A 8 -6.00 -14.34 -13.99
N LEU A 9 -5.19 -15.33 -14.36
CA LEU A 9 -5.57 -16.73 -14.49
C LEU A 9 -5.50 -17.38 -13.12
N CYS A 10 -6.66 -17.76 -12.59
CA CYS A 10 -6.79 -18.45 -11.32
C CYS A 10 -6.38 -19.94 -11.46
N PRO A 11 -6.01 -20.59 -10.34
CA PRO A 11 -5.70 -22.03 -10.32
C PRO A 11 -6.91 -22.89 -10.73
N SER A 12 -8.12 -22.37 -10.53
CA SER A 12 -9.39 -22.97 -10.97
C SER A 12 -9.58 -22.99 -12.49
N GLY A 13 -8.68 -22.36 -13.26
CA GLY A 13 -8.78 -22.21 -14.72
C GLY A 13 -9.61 -21.00 -15.15
N HIS A 14 -10.30 -20.33 -14.21
CA HIS A 14 -11.04 -19.10 -14.49
C HIS A 14 -10.11 -17.91 -14.70
N ARG A 15 -10.52 -16.98 -15.56
CA ARG A 15 -9.83 -15.70 -15.75
C ARG A 15 -10.63 -14.60 -15.09
N ARG A 16 -9.98 -13.82 -14.22
CA ARG A 16 -10.57 -12.67 -13.52
C ARG A 16 -9.94 -11.38 -14.03
N LYS A 17 -10.74 -10.32 -14.09
CA LYS A 17 -10.31 -8.98 -14.49
C LYS A 17 -10.04 -8.16 -13.25
N ALA A 18 -8.85 -7.57 -13.15
CA ALA A 18 -8.54 -6.57 -12.12
C ALA A 18 -8.32 -5.20 -12.77
N GLN A 19 -8.95 -4.17 -12.23
CA GLN A 19 -8.73 -2.79 -12.64
C GLN A 19 -7.58 -2.22 -11.82
N MET A 20 -6.58 -1.69 -12.50
CA MET A 20 -5.38 -1.12 -11.93
C MET A 20 -5.35 0.39 -12.19
N THR A 21 -4.97 1.15 -11.18
CA THR A 21 -4.50 2.52 -11.34
C THR A 21 -2.97 2.51 -11.47
N PRO A 22 -2.34 3.59 -11.95
CA PRO A 22 -0.87 3.63 -12.05
C PRO A 22 -0.15 3.35 -10.72
N ASN A 23 -0.79 3.71 -9.61
CA ASN A 23 -0.20 3.57 -8.28
C ASN A 23 -0.74 2.36 -7.50
N SER A 24 -1.82 1.71 -7.96
CA SER A 24 -2.31 0.49 -7.33
C SER A 24 -1.24 -0.59 -7.37
N ASN A 25 -1.19 -1.39 -6.29
CA ASN A 25 -0.27 -2.50 -6.17
C ASN A 25 -0.89 -3.80 -6.71
N LEU A 26 -0.08 -4.65 -7.35
CA LEU A 26 -0.47 -6.00 -7.77
C LEU A 26 -0.90 -6.89 -6.60
N LEU A 27 -0.40 -6.64 -5.38
CA LEU A 27 -0.85 -7.36 -4.19
C LEU A 27 -2.35 -7.15 -3.95
N GLN A 28 -2.85 -5.92 -4.07
CA GLN A 28 -4.26 -5.61 -3.86
C GLN A 28 -5.13 -6.37 -4.87
N ALA A 29 -4.71 -6.36 -6.15
CA ALA A 29 -5.41 -7.10 -7.20
C ALA A 29 -5.41 -8.62 -6.97
N LEU A 30 -4.31 -9.16 -6.42
CA LEU A 30 -4.24 -10.56 -6.02
C LEU A 30 -5.18 -10.84 -4.85
N GLU A 31 -5.16 -10.02 -3.80
CA GLU A 31 -6.01 -10.14 -2.61
C GLU A 31 -7.50 -10.11 -2.98
N ASP A 32 -7.91 -9.17 -3.82
CA ASP A 32 -9.31 -9.05 -4.29
C ASP A 32 -9.77 -10.32 -5.02
N ILE A 33 -8.91 -10.93 -5.83
CA ILE A 33 -9.23 -12.16 -6.57
C ILE A 33 -9.17 -13.40 -5.67
N CYS A 34 -8.19 -13.46 -4.78
CA CYS A 34 -8.10 -14.52 -3.77
C CYS A 34 -9.34 -14.54 -2.89
N ASN A 35 -9.84 -13.37 -2.48
CA ASN A 35 -11.10 -13.25 -1.72
C ASN A 35 -12.31 -13.78 -2.51
N GLN A 36 -12.37 -13.56 -3.83
CA GLN A 36 -13.45 -14.09 -4.68
C GLN A 36 -13.39 -15.61 -4.86
N GLU A 37 -12.20 -16.19 -4.89
CA GLU A 37 -11.98 -17.63 -5.07
C GLU A 37 -11.84 -18.40 -3.73
N ASN A 38 -12.02 -17.72 -2.58
CA ASN A 38 -11.78 -18.26 -1.23
C ASN A 38 -10.36 -18.86 -1.04
N LEU A 39 -9.35 -18.17 -1.57
CA LEU A 39 -7.94 -18.53 -1.47
C LEU A 39 -7.21 -17.59 -0.51
N ASP A 40 -6.16 -18.07 0.16
CA ASP A 40 -5.29 -17.22 0.99
C ASP A 40 -4.23 -16.53 0.13
N SER A 41 -4.31 -15.20 -0.02
CA SER A 41 -3.39 -14.39 -0.82
C SER A 41 -1.91 -14.53 -0.42
N SER A 42 -1.64 -14.94 0.83
CA SER A 42 -0.27 -15.15 1.32
C SER A 42 0.38 -16.43 0.79
N GLU A 43 -0.39 -17.35 0.23
CA GLU A 43 0.12 -18.57 -0.43
C GLU A 43 0.28 -18.42 -1.95
N TRP A 44 -0.11 -17.28 -2.52
CA TRP A 44 -0.11 -17.07 -3.97
C TRP A 44 0.83 -15.95 -4.40
N GLY A 45 1.38 -16.11 -5.59
CA GLY A 45 2.11 -15.10 -6.33
C GLY A 45 1.58 -14.96 -7.75
N LEU A 46 2.02 -13.90 -8.44
CA LEU A 46 1.70 -13.67 -9.85
C LEU A 46 2.95 -13.85 -10.70
N VAL A 47 2.81 -14.49 -11.85
CA VAL A 47 3.86 -14.62 -12.87
C VAL A 47 3.36 -14.04 -14.18
N HIS A 48 4.23 -13.28 -14.87
CA HIS A 48 3.97 -12.74 -16.19
C HIS A 48 5.12 -13.15 -17.11
N GLN A 49 4.81 -13.85 -18.21
CA GLN A 49 5.81 -14.29 -19.19
C GLN A 49 7.01 -15.02 -18.56
N ARG A 50 6.76 -15.95 -17.62
CA ARG A 50 7.78 -16.71 -16.84
C ARG A 50 8.59 -15.88 -15.83
N LYS A 51 8.33 -14.58 -15.69
CA LYS A 51 8.95 -13.73 -14.67
C LYS A 51 8.00 -13.57 -13.48
N LYS A 52 8.49 -13.88 -12.28
CA LYS A 52 7.74 -13.62 -11.03
C LYS A 52 7.53 -12.11 -10.88
N CYS A 53 6.29 -11.69 -10.66
CA CYS A 53 5.95 -10.29 -10.46
C CYS A 53 6.27 -9.89 -9.02
N ASP A 54 6.85 -8.70 -8.86
CA ASP A 54 6.95 -8.08 -7.55
C ASP A 54 5.59 -7.46 -7.19
N LEU A 55 5.05 -7.88 -6.05
CA LEU A 55 3.75 -7.41 -5.56
C LEU A 55 3.88 -6.29 -4.53
N THR A 56 5.06 -5.70 -4.34
CA THR A 56 5.26 -4.58 -3.41
C THR A 56 5.37 -3.24 -4.14
N VAL A 57 5.58 -3.29 -5.46
CA VAL A 57 5.80 -2.11 -6.29
C VAL A 57 4.50 -1.67 -6.98
N PRO A 58 4.32 -0.35 -7.18
CA PRO A 58 3.17 0.16 -7.90
C PRO A 58 3.16 -0.35 -9.35
N TRP A 59 1.96 -0.60 -9.87
CA TRP A 59 1.71 -1.17 -11.20
C TRP A 59 2.57 -0.53 -12.30
N ARG A 60 2.65 0.81 -12.32
CA ARG A 60 3.42 1.56 -13.32
C ARG A 60 4.91 1.19 -13.40
N LEU A 61 5.50 0.60 -12.34
CA LEU A 61 6.90 0.18 -12.28
C LEU A 61 7.10 -1.30 -12.63
N THR A 62 6.03 -2.09 -12.73
CA THR A 62 6.10 -3.54 -12.96
C THR A 62 6.51 -3.92 -14.39
N SER A 63 6.56 -2.95 -15.32
CA SER A 63 6.79 -3.15 -16.76
C SER A 63 5.78 -4.09 -17.43
N ILE A 64 4.62 -4.32 -16.80
CA ILE A 64 3.57 -5.18 -17.34
C ILE A 64 2.63 -4.33 -18.20
N PRO A 65 2.30 -4.75 -19.43
CA PRO A 65 1.41 -3.99 -20.29
C PRO A 65 -0.04 -4.09 -19.83
N THR A 66 -0.86 -3.12 -20.24
CA THR A 66 -2.31 -3.20 -20.08
C THR A 66 -2.87 -4.41 -20.83
N ASN A 67 -3.88 -5.06 -20.26
CA ASN A 67 -4.51 -6.31 -20.71
C ASN A 67 -3.57 -7.51 -20.74
N ALA A 68 -2.43 -7.45 -20.04
CA ALA A 68 -1.58 -8.61 -19.83
C ALA A 68 -2.34 -9.74 -19.11
N LEU A 69 -1.97 -10.98 -19.45
CA LEU A 69 -2.39 -12.17 -18.73
C LEU A 69 -1.30 -12.55 -17.73
N LEU A 70 -1.62 -12.42 -16.44
CA LEU A 70 -0.80 -12.90 -15.34
C LEU A 70 -1.37 -14.25 -14.88
N GLU A 71 -0.51 -15.14 -14.44
CA GLU A 71 -0.90 -16.44 -13.92
C GLU A 71 -0.64 -16.51 -12.43
N MET A 72 -1.58 -17.09 -11.68
CA MET A 72 -1.37 -17.39 -10.27
C MET A 72 -0.49 -18.64 -10.13
N TYR A 73 0.50 -18.58 -9.26
CA TYR A 73 1.30 -19.73 -8.87
C TYR A 73 1.35 -19.84 -7.35
N LYS A 74 1.38 -21.06 -6.85
CA LYS A 74 1.48 -21.32 -5.41
C LYS A 74 2.92 -21.05 -4.96
N LEU A 75 3.08 -20.26 -3.89
CA LEU A 75 4.35 -20.03 -3.25
C LEU A 75 4.80 -21.30 -2.52
N GLU A 76 6.11 -21.57 -2.53
CA GLU A 76 6.69 -22.70 -1.78
C GLU A 76 6.61 -22.45 -0.27
N GLU A 77 6.76 -21.20 0.13
CA GLU A 77 6.63 -20.73 1.51
C GLU A 77 5.58 -19.61 1.57
N ARG A 78 4.81 -19.60 2.65
CA ARG A 78 3.84 -18.54 2.91
C ARG A 78 4.56 -17.20 2.98
N ARG A 79 4.01 -16.16 2.33
CA ARG A 79 4.56 -14.81 2.37
C ARG A 79 4.78 -14.37 3.82
N PRO A 80 6.00 -13.97 4.21
CA PRO A 80 6.26 -13.54 5.57
C PRO A 80 5.50 -12.24 5.84
N THR A 81 4.72 -12.22 6.91
CA THR A 81 4.15 -10.99 7.48
C THR A 81 5.16 -10.46 8.47
N SER A 82 5.91 -9.43 8.11
CA SER A 82 6.83 -8.74 8.99
C SER A 82 6.32 -7.35 9.31
N ASP A 83 6.67 -6.83 10.48
CA ASP A 83 6.46 -5.43 10.78
C ASP A 83 7.26 -4.55 9.80
N VAL A 84 6.72 -3.37 9.52
CA VAL A 84 7.31 -2.36 8.66
C VAL A 84 7.84 -1.23 9.51
N THR A 85 9.08 -0.84 9.27
CA THR A 85 9.67 0.37 9.86
C THR A 85 9.27 1.58 9.03
N VAL A 86 8.33 2.37 9.50
CA VAL A 86 7.97 3.65 8.88
C VAL A 86 8.81 4.75 9.49
N GLN A 87 9.38 5.61 8.67
CA GLN A 87 10.03 6.85 9.06
C GLN A 87 9.11 8.00 8.66
N LEU A 88 8.45 8.59 9.65
CA LEU A 88 7.65 9.79 9.43
C LEU A 88 8.59 10.99 9.32
N GLN A 89 8.56 11.67 8.19
CA GLN A 89 9.31 12.89 7.95
C GLN A 89 8.40 14.10 8.13
N LEU A 90 8.71 14.95 9.10
CA LEU A 90 7.96 16.18 9.34
C LEU A 90 8.39 17.32 8.39
N PRO A 91 7.62 18.43 8.34
CA PRO A 91 7.96 19.61 7.55
C PRO A 91 9.31 20.26 7.91
N ASP A 92 9.79 20.09 9.14
CA ASP A 92 11.11 20.53 9.60
C ASP A 92 12.26 19.60 9.14
N ASN A 93 11.94 18.58 8.33
CA ASN A 93 12.81 17.50 7.87
C ASN A 93 13.33 16.57 8.98
N SER A 94 12.83 16.68 10.21
CA SER A 94 13.08 15.66 11.22
C SER A 94 12.43 14.34 10.82
N ARG A 95 13.03 13.23 11.25
CA ARG A 95 12.58 11.87 10.92
C ARG A 95 12.38 11.06 12.19
N HIS A 96 11.21 10.44 12.30
CA HIS A 96 10.84 9.61 13.44
C HIS A 96 10.53 8.20 12.98
N ALA A 97 11.32 7.23 13.39
CA ALA A 97 11.10 5.83 13.06
C ALA A 97 10.10 5.20 14.04
N GLY A 98 9.19 4.39 13.49
CA GLY A 98 8.25 3.57 14.23
C GLY A 98 8.07 2.23 13.51
N ASN A 99 7.83 1.17 14.27
CA ASN A 99 7.57 -0.16 13.71
C ASN A 99 6.08 -0.46 13.81
N PHE A 100 5.48 -0.85 12.70
CA PHE A 100 4.05 -1.04 12.60
C PHE A 100 3.68 -2.30 11.84
N ASN A 101 2.55 -2.88 12.19
CA ASN A 101 1.96 -3.95 11.40
C ASN A 101 1.45 -3.38 10.06
N PRO A 102 1.63 -4.08 8.92
CA PRO A 102 1.08 -3.66 7.62
C PRO A 102 -0.42 -3.35 7.61
N SER A 103 -1.19 -3.94 8.52
CA SER A 103 -2.65 -3.74 8.62
C SER A 103 -3.06 -2.47 9.34
N ILE A 104 -2.12 -1.69 9.92
CA ILE A 104 -2.45 -0.42 10.57
C ILE A 104 -2.83 0.63 9.52
N THR A 105 -3.75 1.53 9.89
CA THR A 105 -4.13 2.66 9.03
C THR A 105 -3.14 3.82 9.18
N LEU A 106 -3.06 4.69 8.17
CA LEU A 106 -2.21 5.88 8.24
C LEU A 106 -2.60 6.77 9.42
N GLN A 107 -3.91 6.93 9.69
CA GLN A 107 -4.36 7.69 10.85
C GLN A 107 -3.90 7.07 12.17
N GLN A 108 -4.05 5.76 12.36
CA GLN A 108 -3.61 5.08 13.59
C GLN A 108 -2.09 5.20 13.79
N MET A 109 -1.32 5.13 12.69
CA MET A 109 0.12 5.37 12.72
C MET A 109 0.45 6.81 13.14
N LEU A 110 -0.24 7.83 12.61
CA LEU A 110 -0.07 9.22 13.02
C LEU A 110 -0.45 9.43 14.49
N ASP A 111 -1.55 8.82 14.96
CA ASP A 111 -1.98 8.88 16.36
C ASP A 111 -0.95 8.24 17.30
N TRP A 112 -0.30 7.15 16.87
CA TRP A 112 0.82 6.58 17.59
C TRP A 112 1.99 7.57 17.69
N TYR A 113 2.38 8.24 16.60
CA TYR A 113 3.46 9.24 16.63
C TYR A 113 3.11 10.45 17.52
N ARG A 114 1.86 10.90 17.52
CA ARG A 114 1.35 11.92 18.45
C ARG A 114 1.56 11.50 19.90
N SER A 115 1.34 10.22 20.22
CA SER A 115 1.55 9.71 21.58
C SER A 115 3.01 9.66 22.03
N GLN A 116 3.98 9.77 21.10
CA GLN A 116 5.41 9.68 21.43
C GLN A 116 6.01 10.97 22.01
N SER A 117 5.49 12.16 21.64
CA SER A 117 6.04 13.44 22.11
C SER A 117 5.06 14.60 21.90
N GLU A 118 5.02 15.55 22.84
CA GLU A 118 4.30 16.82 22.68
C GLU A 118 4.77 17.61 21.45
N SER A 119 6.05 17.48 21.07
CA SER A 119 6.58 18.10 19.84
C SER A 119 5.99 17.49 18.56
N MET A 120 5.65 16.19 18.58
CA MET A 120 4.99 15.51 17.45
C MET A 120 3.53 15.95 17.32
N ILE A 121 2.83 16.13 18.45
CA ILE A 121 1.47 16.67 18.49
C ILE A 121 1.47 18.05 17.84
N ALA A 122 2.36 18.95 18.29
CA ALA A 122 2.48 20.28 17.71
C ALA A 122 2.78 20.22 16.20
N ALA A 123 3.76 19.43 15.76
CA ALA A 123 4.14 19.35 14.34
C ALA A 123 3.01 18.82 13.43
N LEU A 124 2.22 17.85 13.91
CA LEU A 124 1.10 17.27 13.15
C LEU A 124 -0.15 18.15 13.22
N ASP A 125 -0.40 18.83 14.34
CA ASP A 125 -1.56 19.69 14.56
C ASP A 125 -1.33 21.14 14.09
N THR A 126 -0.10 21.56 13.78
CA THR A 126 0.18 22.91 13.19
C THR A 126 -0.49 23.09 11.82
N SER A 127 -0.89 22.00 11.17
CA SER A 127 -1.74 22.02 9.96
C SER A 127 -3.19 22.46 10.22
N ILE A 128 -3.58 22.66 11.48
CA ILE A 128 -4.92 23.05 11.93
C ILE A 128 -4.89 24.51 12.41
N ASN A 129 -4.56 25.46 11.52
CA ASN A 129 -4.83 26.88 11.81
C ASN A 129 -6.04 27.37 11.01
N VAL A 130 -7.19 27.25 11.69
CA VAL A 130 -8.36 28.12 11.68
C VAL A 130 -8.29 29.27 10.67
N SER A 131 -8.78 29.06 9.44
CA SER A 131 -9.54 30.01 8.58
C SER A 131 -9.61 29.55 7.11
N ASP A 132 -8.69 28.70 6.65
CA ASP A 132 -8.72 28.06 5.33
C ASP A 132 -8.57 26.54 5.50
N LYS A 133 -9.41 25.74 4.84
CA LYS A 133 -9.49 24.28 5.01
C LYS A 133 -8.18 23.58 4.61
N LEU A 134 -7.24 23.46 5.54
CA LEU A 134 -6.05 22.63 5.42
C LEU A 134 -6.44 21.18 5.74
N TYR A 135 -6.10 20.27 4.82
CA TYR A 135 -6.29 18.83 4.99
C TYR A 135 -4.94 18.20 5.29
N PRO A 136 -4.80 17.32 6.29
CA PRO A 136 -3.56 16.56 6.49
C PRO A 136 -3.29 15.72 5.24
N VAL A 137 -2.06 15.75 4.75
CA VAL A 137 -1.63 14.98 3.59
C VAL A 137 -0.49 14.08 4.01
N CYS A 138 -0.59 12.78 3.72
CA CYS A 138 0.54 11.86 3.79
C CYS A 138 0.96 11.52 2.38
N SER A 139 2.23 11.74 2.08
CA SER A 139 2.86 11.41 0.81
C SER A 139 3.76 10.19 0.96
N TYR A 140 3.54 9.21 0.10
CA TYR A 140 4.40 8.04 -0.03
C TYR A 140 4.70 7.78 -1.50
N MET A 141 5.98 7.82 -1.87
CA MET A 141 6.44 7.80 -3.26
C MET A 141 5.76 8.88 -4.14
N SER A 142 4.82 8.49 -5.00
CA SER A 142 4.04 9.39 -5.89
C SER A 142 2.56 9.42 -5.52
N GLU A 143 2.18 8.87 -4.36
CA GLU A 143 0.83 8.90 -3.84
C GLU A 143 0.70 9.92 -2.73
N GLU A 144 -0.40 10.66 -2.77
CA GLU A 144 -0.81 11.60 -1.73
C GLU A 144 -2.16 11.17 -1.19
N VAL A 145 -2.20 10.81 0.10
CA VAL A 145 -3.42 10.47 0.82
C VAL A 145 -3.87 11.72 1.56
N ILE A 146 -4.95 12.33 1.08
CA ILE A 146 -5.40 13.65 1.50
C ILE A 146 -6.64 13.53 2.39
N GLY A 147 -6.57 14.13 3.58
CA GLY A 147 -7.67 14.29 4.50
C GLY A 147 -7.89 13.09 5.44
N ILE A 148 -8.54 13.37 6.57
CA ILE A 148 -8.71 12.39 7.65
C ILE A 148 -9.38 11.10 7.19
N HIS A 149 -10.45 11.20 6.39
CA HIS A 149 -11.20 10.04 5.92
C HIS A 149 -10.37 9.11 5.01
N ALA A 150 -9.48 9.67 4.19
CA ALA A 150 -8.59 8.85 3.37
C ALA A 150 -7.53 8.18 4.24
N LEU A 151 -6.94 8.92 5.19
CA LEU A 151 -5.96 8.38 6.14
C LEU A 151 -6.54 7.29 7.05
N SER A 152 -7.82 7.38 7.42
CA SER A 152 -8.51 6.34 8.21
C SER A 152 -8.70 5.04 7.44
N ASN A 153 -8.89 5.11 6.11
CA ASN A 153 -9.21 3.96 5.28
C ASN A 153 -7.96 3.36 4.64
N THR A 154 -6.90 4.14 4.45
CA THR A 154 -5.67 3.64 3.82
C THR A 154 -4.76 2.95 4.82
N THR A 155 -4.44 1.68 4.54
CA THR A 155 -3.48 0.89 5.34
C THR A 155 -2.07 0.95 4.76
N LEU A 156 -1.06 0.62 5.57
CA LEU A 156 0.31 0.47 5.07
C LEU A 156 0.39 -0.61 3.97
N ARG A 157 -0.34 -1.71 4.14
CA ARG A 157 -0.46 -2.79 3.14
C ARG A 157 -0.98 -2.29 1.80
N GLU A 158 -1.99 -1.43 1.79
CA GLU A 158 -2.55 -0.83 0.56
C GLU A 158 -1.52 0.05 -0.16
N LEU A 159 -0.63 0.71 0.59
CA LEU A 159 0.53 1.42 0.03
C LEU A 159 1.66 0.48 -0.46
N GLY A 160 1.48 -0.84 -0.37
CA GLY A 160 2.49 -1.85 -0.69
C GLY A 160 3.56 -2.04 0.38
N LEU A 161 3.37 -1.45 1.56
CA LEU A 161 4.27 -1.60 2.71
C LEU A 161 3.91 -2.87 3.47
N THR A 162 4.48 -4.00 3.05
CA THR A 162 4.29 -5.30 3.71
C THR A 162 5.51 -5.78 4.50
N SER A 163 6.68 -5.19 4.27
CA SER A 163 7.93 -5.50 4.94
C SER A 163 8.97 -4.40 4.75
N GLY A 164 10.03 -4.40 5.54
CA GLY A 164 11.17 -3.51 5.37
C GLY A 164 10.95 -2.11 5.95
N ALA A 165 11.58 -1.11 5.33
CA ALA A 165 11.55 0.27 5.81
C ALA A 165 11.08 1.25 4.73
N ALA A 166 10.31 2.26 5.14
CA ALA A 166 9.73 3.26 4.24
C ALA A 166 9.72 4.65 4.86
N VAL A 167 9.74 5.69 4.04
CA VAL A 167 9.64 7.08 4.48
C VAL A 167 8.31 7.65 4.01
N ILE A 168 7.52 8.19 4.93
CA ILE A 168 6.25 8.88 4.66
C ILE A 168 6.43 10.33 5.09
N ARG A 169 6.00 11.29 4.25
CA ARG A 169 6.13 12.74 4.53
C ARG A 169 4.77 13.39 4.59
#